data_AF-A0A9P9TEN3-F1
#
_entry.id   AF-A0A9P9TEN3-F1
#
_cell.length_a   1.000
_cell.length_b   1.000
_cell.length_c   1.000
_cell.angle_alpha   90.00
_cell.angle_beta   90.00
_cell.angle_gamma   90.00
#
_symmetry.space_group_name_H-M   'P 1'
#
loop_
_entity.id
_entity.type
_entity.pdbx_description
1 polymer ?
#
loop_
_entity_poly.entity_id
_entity_poly.type
_entity_poly.pdbx_seq_one_letter_code
_entity_poly.pdbx_strand_id
1 'polypeptide(L)'
;MSSIGQRIKHRLRKSRLSKTNDDYLDQQAQSNTNEPTILPPAVVLSQPEAQSEHTVTPRRTEAELEAITEKNQLDSPFLCLPGEVRNRIYHYAFGGHEIYAMPSGLRRFVCMGRPDDQFAWNLKPIAQIMAVHLPLVCRQIRSETGKYFAFKFNTFGSTMPEYFKLLMDSLTIEQMNRIEVVKMNHDDGPEHYNSYQMGLEVQYEALRTLRNLRLLVLRDFRAGDESARKATVRKFRRLARNHDLEVVVETVG
;
A
#
# COMPACT_ATOMS: atom_id res chain seq x y z
N MET A 1 11.95 -17.78 18.95
CA MET A 1 11.71 -16.84 17.83
C MET A 1 10.88 -17.54 16.73
N SER A 2 9.61 -17.83 17.04
CA SER A 2 8.70 -18.54 16.13
C SER A 2 7.89 -17.55 15.29
N SER A 3 8.29 -17.45 14.03
CA SER A 3 7.49 -17.38 12.80
C SER A 3 6.39 -16.31 12.65
N ILE A 4 6.79 -15.15 12.12
CA ILE A 4 5.94 -14.22 11.36
C ILE A 4 5.10 -14.98 10.31
N GLY A 5 5.68 -16.01 9.69
CA GLY A 5 4.97 -16.89 8.74
C GLY A 5 3.81 -17.68 9.36
N GLN A 6 3.90 -18.15 10.61
CA GLN A 6 2.80 -18.84 11.30
C GLN A 6 1.68 -17.86 11.68
N ARG A 7 2.01 -16.61 12.03
CA ARG A 7 0.99 -15.57 12.30
C ARG A 7 0.26 -15.16 11.04
N ILE A 8 0.96 -14.99 9.91
CA ILE A 8 0.35 -14.72 8.61
C ILE A 8 -0.54 -15.90 8.18
N LYS A 9 -0.05 -17.14 8.28
CA LYS A 9 -0.84 -18.36 7.97
C LYS A 9 -2.08 -18.52 8.84
N HIS A 10 -1.97 -18.24 10.15
CA HIS A 10 -3.11 -18.28 11.06
C HIS A 10 -4.14 -17.17 10.79
N ARG A 11 -3.70 -15.99 10.31
CA ARG A 11 -4.58 -14.86 9.98
C ARG A 11 -5.32 -15.08 8.65
N LEU A 12 -4.62 -15.55 7.61
CA LEU A 12 -5.22 -15.94 6.33
C LEU A 12 -6.28 -17.06 6.49
N ARG A 13 -6.15 -17.90 7.51
CA ARG A 13 -7.12 -18.97 7.80
C ARG A 13 -8.42 -18.46 8.44
N LYS A 14 -8.43 -17.27 9.08
CA LYS A 14 -9.62 -16.69 9.74
C LYS A 14 -10.52 -15.88 8.80
N SER A 15 -10.00 -15.30 7.72
CA SER A 15 -10.80 -14.50 6.77
C SER A 15 -11.81 -15.33 5.93
N ARG A 16 -11.70 -16.68 5.95
CA ARG A 16 -12.64 -17.60 5.30
C ARG A 16 -14.05 -17.69 5.92
N LEU A 17 -14.34 -16.99 7.02
CA LEU A 17 -15.59 -17.15 7.78
C LEU A 17 -16.61 -16.00 7.66
N SER A 18 -16.40 -14.97 6.84
CA SER A 18 -17.45 -13.99 6.53
C SER A 18 -17.83 -14.01 5.04
N LYS A 19 -18.90 -14.75 4.72
CA LYS A 19 -19.78 -14.49 3.57
C LYS A 19 -20.83 -13.46 4.06
N THR A 20 -21.34 -12.49 3.31
CA THR A 20 -21.69 -12.31 1.90
C THR A 20 -21.72 -10.79 1.61
N ASN A 21 -21.52 -10.36 0.36
CA ASN A 21 -22.18 -9.18 -0.26
C ASN A 21 -21.72 -9.06 -1.73
N ASP A 22 -22.31 -9.88 -2.59
CA ASP A 22 -22.30 -9.68 -4.05
C ASP A 22 -23.59 -8.92 -4.39
N ASP A 23 -23.50 -7.60 -4.65
CA ASP A 23 -24.59 -6.84 -5.32
C ASP A 23 -24.22 -5.40 -5.77
N TYR A 24 -22.95 -4.98 -5.75
CA TYR A 24 -22.60 -3.54 -5.88
C TYR A 24 -21.80 -3.09 -7.11
N LEU A 25 -21.66 -3.89 -8.16
CA LEU A 25 -20.87 -3.51 -9.34
C LEU A 25 -21.66 -3.03 -10.58
N ASP A 26 -23.00 -3.03 -10.55
CA ASP A 26 -23.82 -2.70 -11.74
C ASP A 26 -24.38 -1.26 -11.82
N GLN A 27 -24.06 -0.37 -10.88
CA GLN A 27 -24.66 0.99 -10.87
C GLN A 27 -23.80 2.14 -11.44
N GLN A 28 -22.64 1.87 -12.05
CA GLN A 28 -21.78 2.96 -12.59
C GLN A 28 -21.68 3.03 -14.13
N ALA A 29 -22.50 2.30 -14.89
CA ALA A 29 -22.37 2.23 -16.35
C ALA A 29 -23.47 2.92 -17.17
N GLN A 30 -24.36 3.74 -16.58
CA GLN A 30 -25.44 4.40 -17.33
C GLN A 30 -25.56 5.89 -17.01
N SER A 31 -24.75 6.71 -17.69
CA SER A 31 -25.12 8.02 -18.28
C SER A 31 -23.85 8.77 -18.68
N ASN A 32 -23.50 8.74 -19.97
CA ASN A 32 -22.58 9.72 -20.57
C ASN A 32 -22.79 9.77 -22.09
N THR A 33 -23.97 10.22 -22.51
CA THR A 33 -24.17 10.80 -23.84
C THR A 33 -23.80 12.28 -23.76
N ASN A 34 -22.54 12.60 -24.06
CA ASN A 34 -22.07 13.98 -24.13
C ASN A 34 -22.43 14.58 -25.49
N GLU A 35 -23.52 15.36 -25.54
CA GLU A 35 -23.69 16.39 -26.56
C GLU A 35 -22.70 17.55 -26.30
N PRO A 36 -22.05 18.11 -27.33
CA PRO A 36 -21.17 19.26 -27.18
C PRO A 36 -22.00 20.52 -26.91
N THR A 37 -22.14 20.88 -25.63
CA THR A 37 -22.67 22.19 -25.22
C THR A 37 -21.62 23.27 -25.50
N ILE A 38 -21.90 24.15 -26.46
CA ILE A 38 -21.13 25.36 -26.73
C ILE A 38 -21.38 26.32 -25.56
N LEU A 39 -20.41 26.46 -24.66
CA LEU A 39 -20.48 27.41 -23.56
C LEU A 39 -20.27 28.84 -24.07
N PRO A 40 -21.04 29.82 -23.58
CA PRO A 40 -20.81 31.23 -23.88
C PRO A 40 -19.48 31.71 -23.28
N PRO A 41 -18.87 32.78 -23.84
CA PRO A 41 -17.61 33.33 -23.36
C PRO A 41 -17.71 33.75 -21.89
N ALA A 42 -16.77 33.26 -21.09
CA ALA A 42 -16.69 33.53 -19.66
C ALA A 42 -16.52 35.03 -19.39
N VAL A 43 -17.47 35.60 -18.66
CA VAL A 43 -17.33 36.92 -18.04
C VAL A 43 -16.25 36.81 -16.97
N VAL A 44 -15.11 37.44 -17.22
CA VAL A 44 -14.01 37.57 -16.27
C VAL A 44 -14.45 38.52 -15.15
N LEU A 45 -15.02 37.95 -14.08
CA LEU A 45 -15.23 38.64 -12.82
C LEU A 45 -13.89 38.67 -12.07
N SER A 46 -13.21 39.81 -12.13
CA SER A 46 -12.00 40.12 -11.38
C SER A 46 -12.29 40.00 -9.88
N GLN A 47 -11.95 38.87 -9.27
CA GLN A 47 -11.95 38.76 -7.82
C GLN A 47 -10.77 39.55 -7.26
N PRO A 48 -10.98 40.38 -6.23
CA PRO A 48 -9.89 41.10 -5.57
C PRO A 48 -8.96 40.08 -4.92
N GLU A 49 -7.69 40.11 -5.32
CA GLU A 49 -6.61 39.35 -4.70
C GLU A 49 -6.46 39.79 -3.24
N ALA A 50 -7.12 39.06 -2.33
CA ALA A 50 -6.89 39.21 -0.91
C ALA A 50 -5.43 38.82 -0.64
N GLN A 51 -4.59 39.84 -0.42
CA GLN A 51 -3.21 39.71 0.01
C GLN A 51 -3.21 39.02 1.39
N SER A 52 -3.14 37.69 1.37
CA SER A 52 -2.99 36.85 2.55
C SER A 52 -1.61 37.12 3.15
N GLU A 53 -1.55 37.97 4.19
CA GLU A 53 -0.39 38.12 5.06
C GLU A 53 -0.01 36.75 5.62
N HIS A 54 1.03 36.15 5.03
CA HIS A 54 1.63 34.92 5.51
C HIS A 54 2.30 35.20 6.87
N THR A 55 1.55 35.03 7.95
CA THR A 55 2.07 35.05 9.31
C THR A 55 3.00 33.86 9.48
N VAL A 56 4.31 34.10 9.38
CA VAL A 56 5.35 33.11 9.67
C VAL A 56 5.30 32.82 11.16
N THR A 57 4.70 31.70 11.56
CA THR A 57 4.75 31.25 12.95
C THR A 57 6.21 31.03 13.36
N PRO A 58 6.67 31.63 14.48
CA PRO A 58 8.05 31.48 14.92
C PRO A 58 8.36 30.00 15.23
N ARG A 59 9.55 29.57 14.81
CA ARG A 59 10.03 28.20 15.02
C ARG A 59 10.36 28.01 16.50
N ARG A 60 9.77 26.99 17.14
CA ARG A 60 10.09 26.60 18.52
C ARG A 60 11.56 26.22 18.67
N THR A 61 12.14 26.54 19.80
CA THR A 61 13.51 26.15 20.20
C THR A 61 13.56 24.66 20.59
N GLU A 62 14.76 24.07 20.61
CA GLU A 62 14.89 22.64 20.99
C GLU A 62 14.50 22.40 22.45
N ALA A 63 14.84 23.33 23.37
CA ALA A 63 14.46 23.26 24.77
C ALA A 63 12.93 23.26 24.97
N GLU A 64 12.18 24.05 24.18
CA GLU A 64 10.72 24.02 24.22
C GLU A 64 10.16 22.68 23.73
N LEU A 65 10.79 22.05 22.73
CA LEU A 65 10.37 20.75 22.21
C LEU A 65 10.67 19.62 23.21
N GLU A 66 11.77 19.70 23.93
CA GLU A 66 12.11 18.79 25.03
C GLU A 66 11.09 18.91 26.17
N ALA A 67 10.78 20.13 26.63
CA ALA A 67 9.79 20.36 27.68
C ALA A 67 8.38 19.86 27.29
N ILE A 68 7.98 20.04 26.02
CA ILE A 68 6.72 19.47 25.50
C ILE A 68 6.77 17.94 25.53
N THR A 69 7.91 17.34 25.21
CA THR A 69 8.09 15.88 25.20
C THR A 69 7.98 15.32 26.62
N GLU A 70 8.68 15.91 27.59
CA GLU A 70 8.60 15.53 29.00
C GLU A 70 7.18 15.63 29.55
N LYS A 71 6.52 16.77 29.28
CA LYS A 71 5.11 16.95 29.67
C LYS A 71 4.20 15.88 29.07
N ASN A 72 4.34 15.61 27.77
CA ASN A 72 3.54 14.58 27.11
C ASN A 72 3.77 13.18 27.68
N GLN A 73 4.99 12.86 28.13
CA GLN A 73 5.28 11.57 28.77
C GLN A 73 4.55 11.40 30.11
N LEU A 74 4.31 12.49 30.84
CA LEU A 74 3.58 12.48 32.12
C LEU A 74 2.07 12.56 31.93
N ASP A 75 1.61 13.41 31.00
CA ASP A 75 0.19 13.75 30.87
C ASP A 75 -0.56 12.83 29.90
N SER A 76 0.13 12.13 28.98
CA SER A 76 -0.52 11.26 28.00
C SER A 76 -0.66 9.83 28.53
N PRO A 77 -1.89 9.31 28.75
CA PRO A 77 -2.09 7.94 29.19
C PRO A 77 -1.46 6.91 28.24
N PHE A 78 -1.38 7.24 26.94
CA PHE A 78 -0.75 6.38 25.94
C PHE A 78 0.78 6.36 26.06
N LEU A 79 1.41 7.52 26.30
CA LEU A 79 2.87 7.60 26.45
C LEU A 79 3.35 7.07 27.79
N CYS A 80 2.50 7.03 28.82
CA CYS A 80 2.81 6.35 30.08
C CYS A 80 2.90 4.81 29.95
N LEU A 81 2.38 4.20 28.87
CA LEU A 81 2.45 2.76 28.67
C LEU A 81 3.90 2.30 28.44
N PRO A 82 4.32 1.10 28.85
CA PRO A 82 5.62 0.56 28.47
C PRO A 82 5.81 0.52 26.95
N GLY A 83 7.05 0.72 26.48
CA GLY A 83 7.36 0.79 25.05
C GLY A 83 6.95 -0.45 24.26
N GLU A 84 6.96 -1.63 24.89
CA GLU A 84 6.50 -2.89 24.30
C GLU A 84 5.00 -2.87 24.00
N VAL A 85 4.19 -2.29 24.90
CA VAL A 85 2.74 -2.16 24.71
C VAL A 85 2.46 -1.16 23.59
N ARG A 86 3.15 -0.01 23.59
CA ARG A 86 3.04 0.98 22.51
C ARG A 86 3.41 0.39 21.16
N ASN A 87 4.50 -0.37 21.08
CA ASN A 87 4.92 -1.06 19.84
C ASN A 87 3.88 -2.04 19.31
N ARG A 88 3.16 -2.76 20.20
CA ARG A 88 2.03 -3.60 19.79
C ARG A 88 0.89 -2.76 19.24
N ILE A 89 0.56 -1.66 19.90
CA ILE A 89 -0.50 -0.73 19.44
C ILE A 89 -0.13 -0.15 18.07
N TYR A 90 1.12 0.30 17.86
CA TYR A 90 1.59 0.77 16.55
C TYR A 90 1.47 -0.30 15.47
N HIS A 91 1.77 -1.56 15.79
CA HIS A 91 1.58 -2.65 14.84
C HIS A 91 0.12 -2.83 14.46
N TYR A 92 -0.80 -2.77 15.42
CA TYR A 92 -2.22 -2.87 15.11
C TYR A 92 -2.76 -1.65 14.35
N ALA A 93 -2.26 -0.45 14.67
CA ALA A 93 -2.72 0.79 14.07
C ALA A 93 -2.14 1.04 12.67
N PHE A 94 -0.87 0.67 12.44
CA PHE A 94 -0.14 1.05 11.21
C PHE A 94 0.38 -0.13 10.39
N GLY A 95 0.28 -1.36 10.91
CA GLY A 95 0.70 -2.58 10.22
C GLY A 95 -0.48 -3.44 9.80
N GLY A 96 -0.23 -4.41 8.93
CA GLY A 96 -1.22 -5.35 8.43
C GLY A 96 -2.17 -4.78 7.37
N HIS A 97 -1.86 -3.63 6.78
CA HIS A 97 -2.63 -3.06 5.67
C HIS A 97 -2.10 -3.62 4.34
N GLU A 98 -2.98 -3.75 3.36
CA GLU A 98 -2.62 -3.95 1.97
C GLU A 98 -2.59 -2.58 1.26
N ILE A 99 -1.48 -2.27 0.61
CA ILE A 99 -1.25 -0.99 -0.06
C ILE A 99 -1.09 -1.25 -1.55
N TYR A 100 -2.09 -0.85 -2.33
CA TYR A 100 -2.16 -1.07 -3.77
C TYR A 100 -1.82 0.19 -4.56
N ALA A 101 -0.93 0.08 -5.54
CA ALA A 101 -0.84 1.07 -6.59
C ALA A 101 -2.00 0.89 -7.57
N MET A 102 -2.75 1.95 -7.83
CA MET A 102 -3.95 1.93 -8.65
C MET A 102 -3.91 3.04 -9.71
N PRO A 103 -4.46 2.80 -10.90
CA PRO A 103 -4.52 3.81 -11.95
C PRO A 103 -5.23 5.09 -11.46
N SER A 104 -4.68 6.25 -11.80
CA SER A 104 -5.31 7.55 -11.56
C SER A 104 -5.09 8.48 -12.75
N GLY A 105 -5.99 8.38 -13.74
CA GLY A 105 -5.99 9.26 -14.90
C GLY A 105 -4.66 9.27 -15.66
N LEU A 106 -4.40 10.37 -16.37
CA LEU A 106 -3.49 10.38 -17.53
C LEU A 106 -2.07 9.85 -17.30
N ARG A 107 -1.43 10.03 -16.13
CA ARG A 107 -0.09 9.47 -15.80
C ARG A 107 0.23 9.42 -14.30
N ARG A 108 -0.77 9.32 -13.43
CA ARG A 108 -0.55 9.22 -11.98
C ARG A 108 -1.10 7.89 -11.51
N PHE A 109 -0.43 7.29 -10.53
CA PHE A 109 -1.06 6.25 -9.71
C PHE A 109 -1.42 6.87 -8.37
N VAL A 110 -2.50 6.38 -7.77
CA VAL A 110 -2.80 6.61 -6.36
C VAL A 110 -2.46 5.35 -5.60
N CYS A 111 -2.13 5.50 -4.34
CA CYS A 111 -2.02 4.35 -3.46
C CYS A 111 -3.37 4.16 -2.78
N MET A 112 -3.87 2.93 -2.70
CA MET A 112 -5.07 2.64 -1.95
C MET A 112 -4.71 1.71 -0.81
N GLY A 113 -5.06 2.11 0.40
CA GLY A 113 -5.00 1.25 1.56
C GLY A 113 -6.23 0.36 1.56
N ARG A 114 -6.05 -0.88 1.97
CA ARG A 114 -7.14 -1.80 2.29
C ARG A 114 -6.77 -2.49 3.60
N PRO A 115 -7.46 -2.21 4.71
CA PRO A 115 -7.36 -3.04 5.90
C PRO A 115 -7.92 -4.42 5.55
N ASP A 116 -7.39 -5.47 6.17
CA ASP A 116 -7.95 -6.82 6.03
C ASP A 116 -9.50 -6.76 6.17
N ASP A 117 -10.20 -7.33 5.18
CA ASP A 117 -11.67 -7.47 5.16
C ASP A 117 -12.51 -6.16 5.13
N GLN A 118 -11.91 -5.01 4.82
CA GLN A 118 -12.62 -3.73 4.71
C GLN A 118 -12.59 -3.12 3.30
N PHE A 119 -13.42 -2.08 3.09
CA PHE A 119 -13.43 -1.29 1.86
C PHE A 119 -12.09 -0.56 1.65
N ALA A 120 -11.70 -0.41 0.39
CA ALA A 120 -10.50 0.35 0.03
C ALA A 120 -10.69 1.83 0.38
N TRP A 121 -9.62 2.46 0.88
CA TRP A 121 -9.56 3.89 1.16
C TRP A 121 -8.45 4.51 0.31
N ASN A 122 -8.75 5.67 -0.26
CA ASN A 122 -7.84 6.37 -1.17
C ASN A 122 -6.73 7.06 -0.34
N LEU A 123 -5.49 6.58 -0.45
CA LEU A 123 -4.31 7.29 0.02
C LEU A 123 -3.90 8.25 -1.10
N LYS A 124 -3.89 9.57 -0.85
CA LYS A 124 -3.18 10.48 -1.77
C LYS A 124 -1.65 10.17 -1.68
N PRO A 125 -0.76 10.78 -2.50
CA PRO A 125 0.54 10.20 -2.92
C PRO A 125 1.45 9.74 -1.77
N ILE A 126 2.41 8.81 -2.02
CA ILE A 126 3.38 8.15 -1.10
C ILE A 126 3.75 8.88 0.21
N ALA A 127 3.88 10.21 0.19
CA ALA A 127 3.96 11.02 1.40
C ALA A 127 2.85 10.68 2.42
N GLN A 128 1.68 10.24 1.98
CA GLN A 128 0.54 9.81 2.81
C GLN A 128 0.50 8.31 3.11
N ILE A 129 1.22 7.46 2.37
CA ILE A 129 1.59 6.14 2.90
C ILE A 129 2.55 6.32 4.08
N MET A 130 3.51 7.24 3.96
CA MET A 130 4.33 7.64 5.10
C MET A 130 3.51 8.41 6.15
N ALA A 131 2.43 9.08 5.73
CA ALA A 131 1.45 9.74 6.57
C ALA A 131 0.19 8.89 6.85
N VAL A 132 0.34 7.57 7.01
CA VAL A 132 -0.45 6.82 8.01
C VAL A 132 0.04 7.20 9.44
N HIS A 133 0.94 8.19 9.52
CA HIS A 133 0.77 9.54 10.11
C HIS A 133 1.48 9.84 11.41
N LEU A 134 1.81 8.85 12.24
CA LEU A 134 2.39 9.15 13.54
C LEU A 134 3.93 9.21 13.57
N PRO A 135 4.71 8.37 12.86
CA PRO A 135 6.18 8.50 12.84
C PRO A 135 6.72 9.78 12.19
N LEU A 136 5.92 10.50 11.38
CA LEU A 136 6.38 11.75 10.76
C LEU A 136 6.11 12.98 11.63
N VAL A 137 5.05 12.94 12.45
CA VAL A 137 4.64 14.08 13.30
C VAL A 137 5.02 13.90 14.77
N CYS A 138 5.08 12.65 15.23
CA CYS A 138 5.43 12.29 16.60
C CYS A 138 6.85 11.73 16.64
N ARG A 139 7.78 12.54 17.16
CA ARG A 139 9.19 12.15 17.36
C ARG A 139 9.31 10.85 18.16
N GLN A 140 8.47 10.67 19.17
CA GLN A 140 8.45 9.46 20.01
C GLN A 140 8.11 8.20 19.22
N ILE A 141 7.07 8.26 18.38
CA ILE A 141 6.67 7.10 17.58
C ILE A 141 7.75 6.81 16.56
N ARG A 142 8.34 7.85 15.95
CA ARG A 142 9.46 7.70 15.02
C ARG A 142 10.66 6.99 15.65
N SER A 143 11.04 7.36 16.88
CA SER A 143 12.17 6.74 17.56
C SER A 143 11.87 5.30 17.95
N GLU A 144 10.63 4.98 18.30
CA GLU A 144 10.19 3.63 18.70
C GLU A 144 9.98 2.68 17.51
N THR A 145 9.29 3.12 16.47
CA THR A 145 8.92 2.27 15.32
C THR A 145 9.99 2.24 14.23
N GLY A 146 10.85 3.27 14.21
CA GLY A 146 11.80 3.52 13.14
C GLY A 146 11.16 4.12 11.88
N LYS A 147 12.03 4.63 11.00
CA LYS A 147 11.68 5.37 9.77
C LYS A 147 10.90 4.55 8.72
N TYR A 148 11.01 3.22 8.77
CA TYR A 148 10.49 2.33 7.72
C TYR A 148 9.42 1.35 8.22
N PHE A 149 8.77 1.65 9.35
CA PHE A 149 7.74 0.79 9.92
C PHE A 149 6.67 0.39 8.91
N ALA A 150 6.13 1.37 8.17
CA ALA A 150 5.07 1.14 7.19
C ALA A 150 5.50 0.20 6.05
N PHE A 151 6.77 0.21 5.65
CA PHE A 151 7.27 -0.66 4.58
C PHE A 151 7.48 -2.09 5.04
N LYS A 152 7.83 -2.27 6.31
CA LYS A 152 8.11 -3.59 6.89
C LYS A 152 6.84 -4.36 7.28
N PHE A 153 5.86 -3.65 7.84
CA PHE A 153 4.71 -4.30 8.47
C PHE A 153 3.43 -4.25 7.63
N ASN A 154 3.48 -3.76 6.40
CA ASN A 154 2.35 -3.78 5.47
C ASN A 154 2.68 -4.61 4.22
N THR A 155 1.63 -5.01 3.52
CA THR A 155 1.70 -5.73 2.26
C THR A 155 1.59 -4.74 1.11
N PHE A 156 2.44 -4.84 0.10
CA PHE A 156 2.40 -3.96 -1.06
C PHE A 156 1.94 -4.70 -2.31
N GLY A 157 1.25 -4.03 -3.20
CA GLY A 157 0.68 -4.69 -4.36
C GLY A 157 0.24 -3.76 -5.47
N SER A 158 -0.31 -4.36 -6.52
CA SER A 158 -1.00 -3.66 -7.58
C SER A 158 -2.00 -4.61 -8.24
N THR A 159 -3.05 -4.05 -8.84
CA THR A 159 -3.96 -4.78 -9.73
C THR A 159 -3.34 -5.02 -11.10
N MET A 160 -2.49 -4.10 -11.57
CA MET A 160 -1.74 -4.26 -12.83
C MET A 160 -0.23 -4.11 -12.60
N PRO A 161 0.63 -4.96 -13.17
CA PRO A 161 2.06 -4.93 -12.87
C PRO A 161 2.76 -3.61 -13.19
N GLU A 162 2.29 -2.86 -14.19
CA GLU A 162 2.87 -1.59 -14.62
C GLU A 162 2.82 -0.54 -13.48
N TYR A 163 1.72 -0.49 -12.71
CA TYR A 163 1.62 0.40 -11.56
C TYR A 163 2.46 -0.06 -10.37
N PHE A 164 2.71 -1.37 -10.25
CA PHE A 164 3.65 -1.86 -9.24
C PHE A 164 5.07 -1.38 -9.54
N LYS A 165 5.48 -1.40 -10.82
CA LYS A 165 6.75 -0.83 -11.23
C LYS A 165 6.83 0.66 -10.92
N LEU A 166 5.80 1.44 -11.29
CA LEU A 166 5.75 2.88 -10.98
C LEU A 166 5.84 3.16 -9.47
N LEU A 167 5.18 2.33 -8.65
CA LEU A 167 5.31 2.39 -7.20
C LEU A 167 6.76 2.15 -6.78
N MET A 168 7.40 1.07 -7.24
CA MET A 168 8.79 0.79 -6.88
C MET A 168 9.76 1.88 -7.32
N ASP A 169 9.59 2.42 -8.53
CA ASP A 169 10.42 3.51 -9.06
C ASP A 169 10.31 4.80 -8.23
N SER A 170 9.19 4.99 -7.52
CA SER A 170 8.96 6.16 -6.66
C SER A 170 9.46 5.98 -5.21
N LEU A 171 9.94 4.80 -4.85
CA LEU A 171 10.49 4.49 -3.52
C LEU A 171 12.00 4.60 -3.51
N THR A 172 12.56 4.98 -2.36
CA THR A 172 14.01 4.89 -2.15
C THR A 172 14.45 3.43 -2.01
N ILE A 173 15.72 3.14 -2.31
CA ILE A 173 16.30 1.81 -2.12
C ILE A 173 16.12 1.32 -0.68
N GLU A 174 16.24 2.22 0.29
CA GLU A 174 16.04 1.90 1.71
C GLU A 174 14.60 1.49 2.02
N GLN A 175 13.61 2.13 1.39
CA GLN A 175 12.20 1.78 1.54
C GLN A 175 11.89 0.44 0.87
N MET A 176 12.36 0.24 -0.37
CA MET A 176 12.21 -1.03 -1.09
C MET A 176 12.81 -2.21 -0.33
N ASN A 177 14.00 -2.03 0.26
CA ASN A 177 14.65 -3.04 1.09
C ASN A 177 13.89 -3.36 2.39
N ARG A 178 12.79 -2.68 2.71
CA ARG A 178 12.00 -2.96 3.90
C ARG A 178 10.72 -3.72 3.57
N ILE A 179 10.34 -3.80 2.31
CA ILE A 179 9.16 -4.54 1.86
C ILE A 179 9.45 -6.04 1.96
N GLU A 180 8.71 -6.73 2.83
CA GLU A 180 8.82 -8.18 3.03
C GLU A 180 7.70 -8.98 2.34
N VAL A 181 6.55 -8.35 2.08
CA VAL A 181 5.36 -9.00 1.54
C VAL A 181 4.83 -8.24 0.33
N VAL A 182 4.67 -8.96 -0.78
CA VAL A 182 4.03 -8.44 -2.00
C VAL A 182 2.84 -9.28 -2.37
N LYS A 183 1.76 -8.63 -2.79
CA LYS A 183 0.52 -9.26 -3.23
C LYS A 183 0.11 -8.71 -4.59
N MET A 184 0.02 -9.56 -5.59
CA MET A 184 -0.27 -9.16 -6.98
C MET A 184 -1.41 -9.99 -7.52
N ASN A 185 -2.26 -9.36 -8.33
CA ASN A 185 -3.23 -10.11 -9.13
C ASN A 185 -2.47 -10.78 -10.28
N HIS A 186 -2.73 -12.06 -10.47
CA HIS A 186 -2.20 -12.85 -11.58
C HIS A 186 -3.37 -13.20 -12.48
N ASP A 187 -3.61 -12.36 -13.48
CA ASP A 187 -4.65 -12.62 -14.46
C ASP A 187 -4.08 -13.55 -15.55
N ASP A 188 -4.50 -14.81 -15.51
CA ASP A 188 -4.20 -15.84 -16.52
C ASP A 188 -5.35 -16.00 -17.53
N GLY A 189 -6.27 -15.04 -17.62
CA GLY A 189 -7.40 -15.10 -18.55
C GLY A 189 -6.95 -15.43 -19.99
N PRO A 190 -7.55 -16.42 -20.67
CA PRO A 190 -7.13 -16.84 -22.01
C PRO A 190 -7.23 -15.71 -23.05
N GLU A 191 -8.11 -14.73 -22.82
CA GLU A 191 -8.26 -13.54 -23.68
C GLU A 191 -7.12 -12.52 -23.51
N HIS A 192 -6.36 -12.62 -22.41
CA HIS A 192 -5.19 -11.80 -22.12
C HIS A 192 -3.87 -12.57 -22.31
N TYR A 193 -3.92 -13.89 -22.42
CA TYR A 193 -2.72 -14.74 -22.47
C TYR A 193 -1.73 -14.40 -23.60
N ASN A 194 -2.22 -13.98 -24.77
CA ASN A 194 -1.35 -13.66 -25.91
C ASN A 194 -0.67 -12.29 -25.84
N SER A 195 -1.25 -11.28 -25.17
CA SER A 195 -0.60 -9.99 -24.97
C SER A 195 0.35 -9.99 -23.76
N TYR A 196 0.09 -10.85 -22.76
CA TYR A 196 0.86 -10.90 -21.52
C TYR A 196 2.10 -11.81 -21.58
N GLN A 197 2.16 -12.83 -22.44
CA GLN A 197 3.33 -13.73 -22.49
C GLN A 197 4.65 -13.00 -22.83
N MET A 198 4.64 -11.97 -23.68
CA MET A 198 5.84 -11.17 -23.94
C MET A 198 6.13 -10.12 -22.84
N GLY A 199 5.14 -9.78 -22.02
CA GLY A 199 5.25 -8.75 -20.99
C GLY A 199 5.57 -9.28 -19.59
N LEU A 200 5.29 -10.55 -19.30
CA LEU A 200 5.40 -11.13 -17.96
C LEU A 200 6.80 -10.95 -17.35
N GLU A 201 7.89 -11.11 -18.10
CA GLU A 201 9.22 -10.86 -17.52
C GLU A 201 9.43 -9.39 -17.15
N VAL A 202 9.00 -8.47 -18.02
CA VAL A 202 9.09 -7.01 -17.83
C VAL A 202 8.24 -6.57 -16.64
N GLN A 203 7.03 -7.12 -16.53
CA GLN A 203 6.02 -6.79 -15.54
C GLN A 203 6.46 -7.10 -14.10
N TYR A 204 7.27 -8.14 -13.91
CA TYR A 204 7.72 -8.56 -12.58
C TYR A 204 9.20 -8.26 -12.31
N GLU A 205 9.89 -7.50 -13.17
CA GLU A 205 11.26 -7.06 -12.90
C GLU A 205 11.38 -6.25 -11.62
N ALA A 206 10.32 -5.50 -11.27
CA ALA A 206 10.26 -4.76 -10.01
C ALA A 206 10.44 -5.66 -8.78
N LEU A 207 10.13 -6.96 -8.84
CA LEU A 207 10.39 -7.88 -7.73
C LEU A 207 11.89 -8.12 -7.50
N ARG A 208 12.73 -7.96 -8.53
CA ARG A 208 14.19 -8.11 -8.41
C ARG A 208 14.82 -7.02 -7.55
N THR A 209 14.17 -5.87 -7.41
CA THR A 209 14.67 -4.76 -6.58
C THR A 209 14.39 -4.98 -5.09
N LEU A 210 13.48 -5.91 -4.75
CA LEU A 210 13.06 -6.20 -3.38
C LEU A 210 13.92 -7.28 -2.72
N ARG A 211 15.10 -6.88 -2.24
CA ARG A 211 16.09 -7.81 -1.65
C ARG A 211 15.60 -8.59 -0.43
N ASN A 212 14.63 -8.04 0.30
CA ASN A 212 14.07 -8.63 1.50
C ASN A 212 12.66 -9.20 1.29
N LEU A 213 12.24 -9.40 0.03
CA LEU A 213 10.96 -10.03 -0.25
C LEU A 213 10.93 -11.47 0.26
N ARG A 214 10.03 -11.77 1.19
CA ARG A 214 9.90 -13.10 1.83
C ARG A 214 8.66 -13.84 1.39
N LEU A 215 7.59 -13.11 1.10
CA LEU A 215 6.30 -13.66 0.72
C LEU A 215 5.77 -12.94 -0.52
N LEU A 216 5.51 -13.70 -1.57
CA LEU A 216 4.78 -13.27 -2.75
C LEU A 216 3.43 -13.97 -2.79
N VAL A 217 2.34 -13.21 -2.76
CA VAL A 217 0.99 -13.74 -2.87
C VAL A 217 0.44 -13.43 -4.25
N LEU A 218 0.11 -14.46 -5.01
CA LEU A 218 -0.51 -14.38 -6.33
C LEU A 218 -2.01 -14.60 -6.18
N ARG A 219 -2.81 -13.56 -6.40
CA ARG A 219 -4.28 -13.62 -6.39
C ARG A 219 -4.82 -14.01 -7.76
N ASP A 220 -6.04 -14.55 -7.76
CA ASP A 220 -6.85 -14.77 -8.97
C ASP A 220 -6.25 -15.70 -10.02
N PHE A 221 -5.43 -16.65 -9.58
CA PHE A 221 -4.88 -17.74 -10.40
C PHE A 221 -5.96 -18.78 -10.74
N ARG A 222 -7.04 -18.36 -11.41
CA ARG A 222 -8.21 -19.19 -11.70
C ARG A 222 -8.04 -20.04 -12.96
N ALA A 223 -7.21 -19.63 -13.91
CA ALA A 223 -7.18 -20.23 -15.26
C ALA A 223 -6.11 -21.32 -15.48
N GLY A 224 -5.18 -21.53 -14.56
CA GLY A 224 -4.13 -22.56 -14.71
C GLY A 224 -4.36 -23.83 -13.90
N ASP A 225 -4.05 -24.98 -14.51
CA ASP A 225 -3.94 -26.26 -13.80
C ASP A 225 -2.81 -26.24 -12.75
N GLU A 226 -2.69 -27.31 -11.95
CA GLU A 226 -1.67 -27.40 -10.91
C GLU A 226 -0.23 -27.33 -11.48
N SER A 227 -0.04 -27.81 -12.72
CA SER A 227 1.26 -27.79 -13.40
C SER A 227 1.67 -26.36 -13.75
N ALA A 228 0.75 -25.57 -14.31
CA ALA A 228 0.92 -24.16 -14.62
C ALA A 228 1.23 -23.36 -13.35
N ARG A 229 0.48 -23.59 -12.27
CA ARG A 229 0.75 -22.98 -10.95
C ARG A 229 2.17 -23.27 -10.47
N LYS A 230 2.61 -24.53 -10.51
CA LYS A 230 3.98 -24.92 -10.13
C LYS A 230 5.03 -24.30 -11.03
N ALA A 231 4.76 -24.19 -12.33
CA ALA A 231 5.65 -23.53 -13.28
C ALA A 231 5.81 -22.04 -12.95
N THR A 232 4.70 -21.33 -12.71
CA THR A 232 4.71 -19.91 -12.35
C THR A 232 5.43 -19.67 -11.02
N VAL A 233 5.17 -20.48 -9.99
CA VAL A 233 5.90 -20.41 -8.70
C VAL A 233 7.41 -20.59 -8.90
N ARG A 234 7.84 -21.57 -9.71
CA ARG A 234 9.26 -21.77 -10.04
C ARG A 234 9.85 -20.58 -10.78
N LYS A 235 9.10 -19.97 -11.71
CA LYS A 235 9.50 -18.76 -12.43
C LYS A 235 9.74 -17.60 -11.46
N PHE A 236 8.81 -17.34 -10.55
CA PHE A 236 8.93 -16.24 -9.58
C PHE A 236 10.10 -16.40 -8.61
N ARG A 237 10.34 -17.61 -8.09
CA ARG A 237 11.52 -17.87 -7.25
C ARG A 237 12.83 -17.58 -7.99
N ARG A 238 12.90 -17.94 -9.28
CA ARG A 238 14.05 -17.63 -10.13
C ARG A 238 14.20 -16.13 -10.35
N LEU A 239 13.09 -15.44 -10.64
CA LEU A 239 13.09 -13.99 -10.89
C LEU A 239 13.53 -13.20 -9.66
N ALA A 240 13.00 -13.51 -8.48
CA ALA A 240 13.32 -12.79 -7.24
C ALA A 240 14.76 -13.03 -6.73
N ARG A 241 15.49 -14.00 -7.30
CA ARG A 241 16.82 -14.43 -6.82
C ARG A 241 16.83 -14.75 -5.33
N ASN A 242 15.70 -15.21 -4.79
CA ASN A 242 15.54 -15.54 -3.40
C ASN A 242 14.99 -16.97 -3.26
N HIS A 243 15.84 -17.87 -2.77
CA HIS A 243 15.49 -19.28 -2.57
C HIS A 243 14.51 -19.48 -1.42
N ASP A 244 14.50 -18.56 -0.45
CA ASP A 244 13.61 -18.57 0.71
C ASP A 244 12.26 -17.87 0.43
N LEU A 245 12.04 -17.41 -0.81
CA LEU A 245 10.78 -16.79 -1.19
C LEU A 245 9.63 -17.81 -1.11
N GLU A 246 8.73 -17.57 -0.17
CA GLU A 246 7.44 -18.24 -0.10
C GLU A 246 6.53 -17.62 -1.16
N VAL A 247 6.00 -18.46 -2.06
CA VAL A 247 5.01 -18.04 -3.05
C VAL A 247 3.70 -18.74 -2.71
N VAL A 248 2.67 -17.96 -2.43
CA VAL A 248 1.33 -18.44 -2.09
C VAL A 248 0.38 -18.06 -3.23
N VAL A 249 -0.42 -19.01 -3.67
CA VAL A 249 -1.48 -18.77 -4.64
C VAL A 249 -2.81 -18.70 -3.89
N GLU A 250 -3.45 -17.54 -3.91
CA GLU A 250 -4.76 -17.31 -3.31
C GLU A 250 -5.83 -17.28 -4.39
N THR A 251 -6.84 -18.14 -4.23
CA THR A 251 -8.06 -18.05 -5.03
C THR A 251 -9.00 -17.10 -4.29
N VAL A 252 -9.32 -15.95 -4.90
CA VAL A 252 -10.41 -15.11 -4.38
C VAL A 252 -11.69 -15.92 -4.60
N GLY A 253 -12.40 -16.21 -3.51
CA GLY A 253 -13.66 -16.96 -3.54
C GLY A 253 -14.85 -16.07 -3.89
#